data_AF-A0A2E7HVH7-F1
#
_entry.id   AF-A0A2E7HVH7-F1
#
_cell.length_a   1.000
_cell.length_b   1.000
_cell.length_c   1.000
_cell.angle_alpha   90.00
_cell.angle_beta   90.00
_cell.angle_gamma   90.00
#
_symmetry.space_group_name_H-M   'P 1'
#
loop_
_entity.id
_entity.type
_entity.pdbx_description
1 polymer ?
#
loop_
_entity_poly.entity_id
_entity_poly.type
_entity_poly.pdbx_seq_one_letter_code
_entity_poly.pdbx_strand_id
1 'polypeptide(L)'
;MVLGSENHTKEFLGPWASEILTFVDSDLSFARATQLEKTPALLHFDQSPKLVGSAEGWNPTEWKDIATNLADAMSWSKPIIPDSEDPSPYEGVALNI
;
A
#
# COMPACT_ATOMS: atom_id res chain seq x y z
N MET A 1 -2.18 -4.41 3.59
CA MET A 1 -1.86 -4.55 5.02
C MET A 1 -2.49 -3.37 5.75
N VAL A 2 -2.96 -3.57 6.99
CA VAL A 2 -3.52 -2.49 7.82
C VAL A 2 -2.71 -2.38 9.10
N LEU A 3 -2.39 -1.14 9.49
CA LEU A 3 -1.68 -0.84 10.73
C LEU A 3 -2.68 -0.72 11.88
N GLY A 4 -2.45 -1.43 12.98
CA GLY A 4 -3.31 -1.38 14.17
C GLY A 4 -3.85 -2.75 14.59
N SER A 5 -4.87 -2.75 15.47
CA SER A 5 -5.41 -4.01 16.02
C SER A 5 -6.23 -4.78 14.99
N GLU A 6 -6.37 -6.10 15.22
CA GLU A 6 -7.23 -6.94 14.38
C GLU A 6 -8.70 -6.47 14.40
N ASN A 7 -9.21 -6.05 15.56
CA ASN A 7 -10.58 -5.56 15.71
C ASN A 7 -10.80 -4.28 14.90
N HIS A 8 -9.94 -3.27 15.04
CA HIS A 8 -10.04 -2.04 14.26
C HIS A 8 -9.85 -2.30 12.76
N THR A 9 -9.00 -3.27 12.39
CA THR A 9 -8.82 -3.65 10.98
C THR A 9 -10.11 -4.21 10.39
N LYS A 10 -10.79 -5.11 11.11
CA LYS A 10 -12.08 -5.65 10.67
C LYS A 10 -13.15 -4.57 10.54
N GLU A 11 -13.21 -3.63 11.49
CA GLU A 11 -14.13 -2.49 11.44
C GLU A 11 -13.83 -1.56 10.25
N PHE A 12 -12.55 -1.25 10.02
CA PHE A 12 -12.11 -0.39 8.92
C PHE A 12 -12.40 -0.99 7.55
N LEU A 13 -12.11 -2.28 7.36
CA LEU A 13 -12.30 -2.97 6.07
C LEU A 13 -13.76 -3.34 5.81
N GLY A 14 -14.57 -3.54 6.86
CA GLY A 14 -15.95 -4.00 6.72
C GLY A 14 -16.03 -5.33 5.94
N PRO A 15 -16.86 -5.44 4.89
CA PRO A 15 -16.99 -6.67 4.09
C PRO A 15 -15.66 -7.14 3.48
N TRP A 16 -14.77 -6.20 3.13
CA TRP A 16 -13.49 -6.50 2.50
C TRP A 16 -12.56 -7.35 3.37
N ALA A 17 -12.76 -7.34 4.69
CA ALA A 17 -12.01 -8.18 5.62
C ALA A 17 -12.14 -9.68 5.31
N SER A 18 -13.23 -10.09 4.65
CA SER A 18 -13.46 -11.47 4.20
C SER A 18 -13.25 -11.71 2.70
N GLU A 19 -13.07 -10.65 1.90
CA GLU A 19 -12.96 -10.75 0.44
C GLU A 19 -11.52 -10.61 -0.05
N ILE A 20 -10.67 -9.91 0.71
CA ILE A 20 -9.29 -9.62 0.33
C ILE A 20 -8.36 -10.14 1.43
N LEU A 21 -7.35 -10.93 1.03
CA LEU A 21 -6.28 -11.34 1.93
C LEU A 21 -5.59 -10.11 2.50
N THR A 22 -5.78 -9.88 3.80
CA THR A 22 -5.23 -8.71 4.48
C THR A 22 -4.42 -9.13 5.70
N PHE A 23 -3.17 -8.69 5.74
CA PHE A 23 -2.32 -8.80 6.92
C PHE A 23 -2.52 -7.60 7.86
N VAL A 24 -2.41 -7.86 9.16
CA VAL A 24 -2.50 -6.86 10.24
C VAL A 24 -1.12 -6.68 10.84
N ASP A 25 -0.62 -5.44 10.86
CA ASP A 25 0.62 -5.06 11.55
C ASP A 25 0.27 -4.41 12.88
N SER A 26 0.05 -5.24 13.90
CA SER A 26 -0.50 -4.80 15.20
C SER A 26 0.53 -4.21 16.15
N ASP A 27 1.80 -4.58 15.98
CA ASP A 27 2.92 -4.04 16.75
C ASP A 27 3.73 -3.01 15.95
N LEU A 28 3.36 -2.73 14.70
CA LEU A 28 4.02 -1.80 13.78
C LEU A 28 5.44 -2.24 13.42
N SER A 29 5.75 -3.54 13.57
CA SER A 29 7.07 -4.09 13.29
C SER A 29 7.41 -4.01 11.80
N PHE A 30 6.44 -4.27 10.92
CA PHE A 30 6.65 -4.16 9.49
C PHE A 30 6.82 -2.70 9.07
N ALA A 31 5.95 -1.81 9.54
CA ALA A 31 6.04 -0.37 9.25
C ALA A 31 7.40 0.21 9.66
N ARG A 32 7.91 -0.14 10.86
CA ARG A 32 9.26 0.26 11.30
C ARG A 32 10.38 -0.36 10.46
N ALA A 33 10.29 -1.66 10.16
CA ALA A 33 11.31 -2.35 9.38
C ALA A 33 11.44 -1.80 7.95
N THR A 34 10.33 -1.30 7.40
CA THR A 34 10.27 -0.65 6.08
C THR A 34 10.46 0.86 6.12
N GLN A 35 10.65 1.43 7.32
CA GLN A 35 10.89 2.85 7.56
C GLN A 35 9.78 3.77 7.00
N LEU A 36 8.53 3.31 7.06
CA LEU A 36 7.39 4.12 6.63
C LEU A 36 7.20 5.33 7.55
N GLU A 37 6.93 6.49 6.96
CA GLU A 37 6.64 7.73 7.68
C GLU A 37 5.15 8.12 7.60
N LYS A 38 4.42 7.65 6.58
CA LYS A 38 3.04 8.03 6.29
C LYS A 38 2.23 6.89 5.68
N THR A 39 0.91 6.99 5.80
CA THR A 39 -0.06 6.09 5.14
C THR A 39 -1.11 6.88 4.34
N PRO A 40 -1.67 6.34 3.25
CA PRO A 40 -1.41 5.01 2.69
C PRO A 40 -0.01 4.92 2.08
N ALA A 41 0.48 3.70 1.84
CA ALA A 41 1.76 3.47 1.18
C ALA A 41 1.66 2.29 0.22
N LEU A 42 2.38 2.39 -0.90
CA LEU A 42 2.52 1.33 -1.89
C LEU A 42 3.98 0.85 -1.91
N LEU A 43 4.19 -0.40 -1.50
CA LEU A 43 5.50 -1.04 -1.46
C LEU A 43 5.55 -2.20 -2.45
N HIS A 44 6.61 -2.26 -3.25
CA HIS A 44 6.86 -3.35 -4.19
C HIS A 44 8.16 -4.08 -3.80
N PHE A 45 8.02 -5.36 -3.48
CA PHE A 45 9.14 -6.28 -3.26
C PHE A 45 9.30 -7.21 -4.46
N ASP A 46 10.53 -7.45 -4.88
CA ASP A 46 10.83 -8.42 -5.94
C ASP A 46 10.85 -9.88 -5.42
N GLN A 47 11.16 -10.84 -6.29
CA GLN A 47 11.25 -12.26 -5.93
C GLN A 47 12.44 -12.61 -5.01
N SER A 48 13.37 -11.67 -4.79
CA SER A 48 14.53 -11.78 -3.90
C SER A 48 14.30 -11.01 -2.57
N PRO A 49 13.07 -11.07 -2.06
CA PRO A 49 12.45 -10.16 -1.08
C PRO A 49 13.05 -8.74 -0.92
N LYS A 50 13.51 -8.11 -2.01
CA LYS A 50 14.11 -6.77 -1.94
C LYS A 50 13.06 -5.72 -2.24
N LEU A 51 13.02 -4.65 -1.43
CA LEU A 51 12.20 -3.47 -1.73
C LEU A 51 12.76 -2.76 -2.98
N VAL A 52 11.98 -2.72 -4.05
CA VAL A 52 12.36 -2.16 -5.36
C VAL A 52 11.51 -0.96 -5.78
N GLY A 53 10.44 -0.66 -5.06
CA GLY A 53 9.64 0.55 -5.21
C GLY A 53 8.90 0.87 -3.92
N SER A 54 8.82 2.16 -3.58
CA SER A 54 8.08 2.68 -2.43
C SER A 54 7.49 4.04 -2.78
N ALA A 55 6.24 4.26 -2.41
CA ALA A 55 5.57 5.54 -2.46
C ALA A 55 4.69 5.69 -1.22
N GLU A 56 4.73 6.84 -0.57
CA GLU A 56 3.95 7.14 0.63
C GLU A 56 2.97 8.29 0.39
N GLY A 57 1.87 8.26 1.13
CA GLY A 57 0.67 9.00 0.73
C GLY A 57 0.05 8.42 -0.55
N TRP A 58 -1.04 9.04 -0.97
CA TRP A 58 -1.60 8.83 -2.29
C TRP A 58 -1.00 9.85 -3.27
N ASN A 59 0.04 9.43 -3.98
CA ASN A 59 0.69 10.16 -5.07
C ASN A 59 0.46 9.38 -6.38
N PRO A 60 -0.49 9.81 -7.24
CA PRO A 60 -0.85 9.05 -8.44
C PRO A 60 0.32 8.80 -9.39
N THR A 61 1.26 9.74 -9.49
CA THR A 61 2.42 9.61 -10.39
C THR A 61 3.36 8.51 -9.90
N GLU A 62 3.76 8.56 -8.64
CA GLU A 62 4.66 7.55 -8.07
C GLU A 62 4.01 6.16 -8.03
N TRP A 63 2.72 6.10 -7.69
CA TRP A 63 1.97 4.84 -7.69
C TRP A 63 1.85 4.25 -9.11
N LYS A 64 1.62 5.09 -10.12
CA LYS A 64 1.61 4.67 -11.52
C LYS A 64 2.95 4.12 -11.98
N ASP A 65 4.05 4.74 -11.59
CA ASP A 65 5.39 4.27 -11.94
C ASP A 65 5.68 2.89 -11.33
N ILE A 66 5.36 2.70 -10.04
CA ILE A 66 5.52 1.40 -9.36
C ILE A 66 4.63 0.34 -10.02
N ALA A 67 3.36 0.62 -10.24
CA ALA A 67 2.41 -0.32 -10.83
C ALA A 67 2.78 -0.67 -12.29
N THR A 68 3.29 0.29 -13.05
CA THR A 68 3.77 0.09 -14.41
C THR A 68 4.98 -0.85 -14.44
N ASN A 69 5.96 -0.60 -13.56
CA ASN A 69 7.15 -1.45 -13.45
C ASN A 69 6.79 -2.89 -13.04
N LEU A 70 5.86 -3.06 -12.10
CA LEU A 70 5.36 -4.36 -11.70
C LEU A 70 4.64 -5.07 -12.86
N ALA A 71 3.76 -4.37 -13.58
CA ALA A 71 3.04 -4.93 -14.71
C ALA A 71 3.99 -5.36 -15.84
N ASP A 72 5.01 -4.55 -16.16
CA ASP A 72 6.02 -4.90 -17.17
C ASP A 72 6.83 -6.14 -16.73
N ALA A 73 7.27 -6.21 -15.47
CA ALA A 73 8.01 -7.35 -14.94
C ALA A 73 7.20 -8.65 -14.97
N MET A 74 5.89 -8.57 -14.71
CA MET A 74 4.99 -9.72 -14.68
C MET A 74 4.30 -10.01 -16.03
N SER A 75 4.54 -9.19 -17.06
CA SER A 75 3.80 -9.24 -18.34
C SER A 75 2.27 -9.14 -18.16
N TRP A 76 1.83 -8.25 -17.27
CA TRP A 76 0.42 -7.96 -16.99
C TRP A 76 -0.05 -6.69 -17.72
N SER A 77 -1.37 -6.52 -17.78
CA SER A 77 -1.96 -5.24 -18.16
C SER A 77 -1.67 -4.18 -17.10
N LYS A 78 -1.32 -2.96 -17.54
CA LYS A 78 -1.09 -1.82 -16.66
C LYS A 78 -2.42 -1.29 -16.11
N PRO A 79 -2.55 -1.06 -14.80
CA PRO A 79 -3.73 -0.39 -14.26
C PRO A 79 -3.78 1.08 -14.73
N ILE A 80 -4.99 1.62 -14.82
CA ILE A 80 -5.19 3.06 -15.07
C ILE A 80 -5.03 3.77 -13.73
N ILE A 81 -4.09 4.70 -13.65
CA ILE A 81 -3.85 5.53 -12.46
C ILE A 81 -3.56 6.96 -12.91
N PRO A 82 -4.29 7.98 -12.41
CA PRO A 82 -5.56 7.85 -11.64
C PRO A 82 -6.75 7.50 -12.55
N ASP A 83 -7.74 6.79 -12.01
CA ASP A 83 -9.09 6.62 -12.58
C ASP A 83 -10.03 7.74 -12.07
N SER A 84 -11.20 7.92 -12.69
CA SER A 84 -12.18 8.95 -12.29
C SER A 84 -12.74 8.77 -10.89
N GLU A 85 -12.73 7.53 -10.39
CA GLU A 85 -13.19 7.18 -9.05
C GLU A 85 -12.07 7.25 -8.00
N ASP A 86 -10.82 7.48 -8.42
CA ASP A 86 -9.72 7.59 -7.47
C ASP A 86 -9.79 8.91 -6.69
N PRO A 87 -9.40 8.91 -5.40
CA PRO A 87 -9.26 10.14 -4.63
C PRO A 87 -8.34 11.15 -5.32
N SER A 88 -8.51 12.44 -5.01
CA SER A 88 -7.47 13.43 -5.32
C SER A 88 -6.20 13.14 -4.52
N PRO A 89 -4.99 13.52 -5.00
CA PRO A 89 -3.74 13.33 -4.27
C PRO A 89 -3.86 13.71 -2.79
N TYR A 90 -3.34 12.87 -1.92
CA TYR A 90 -3.47 13.00 -0.47
C TYR A 90 -2.13 12.67 0.19
N GLU A 91 -1.57 13.64 0.93
CA GLU A 91 -0.27 13.52 1.61
C GLU A 91 -0.18 12.37 2.61
N GLY A 92 -1.32 11.86 3.07
CA GLY A 92 -1.38 10.78 4.03
C GLY A 92 -1.46 11.23 5.49
N VAL A 93 -1.51 10.25 6.38
CA VAL A 93 -1.44 10.40 7.83
C VAL A 93 -0.04 9.99 8.30
N ALA A 94 0.63 10.87 9.03
CA ALA A 94 1.95 10.59 9.61
C ALA A 94 1.89 9.45 10.64
N LEU A 95 2.91 8.59 10.60
CA LEU A 95 3.11 7.50 11.55
C LEU A 95 4.01 7.98 12.69
N ASN A 96 3.55 7.79 13.92
CA ASN A 96 4.33 8.06 15.12
C ASN A 96 4.90 6.73 15.64
N ILE A 97 5.84 6.14 14.90
CA ILE A 97 6.33 4.77 15.14
C ILE A 97 7.81 4.67 15.47
#